data_AF-A0A6C0L074-F1
#
_entry.id   AF-A0A6C0L074-F1
#
_cell.length_a   1.000
_cell.length_b   1.000
_cell.length_c   1.000
_cell.angle_alpha   90.00
_cell.angle_beta   90.00
_cell.angle_gamma   90.00
#
_symmetry.space_group_name_H-M   'P 1'
#
loop_
_entity.id
_entity.type
_entity.pdbx_description
1 polymer ?
#
loop_
_entity_poly.entity_id
_entity_poly.type
_entity_poly.pdbx_seq_one_letter_code
_entity_poly.pdbx_strand_id
1 'polypeptide(L)'
;MYRKNMLRLKNLREDVENVVKKTFVNERTPFYFVSTIFLFSSIILSFMSALYSTENFSDFFPNEGKYYDKKIHDSNVVDKICWYFSQITHHTIILLFFYFFLALINRKSEAYFKMIAPLAMTISVLYFYFLFPKQKMSLHQLPYYNFFSHFMIIFLVFGELIYINHYRFEETTHCFIFILTCLCAIFINYSLRGVWSYNLVKLDRLSGWTLVSKTTIIMYFFSFLFFLCKSLLKKESDFKNFVKTLLMSRMFVTGMLGVMVFNIFLYMDAQTITKNDINMYLHNYLQD
;
A
#
# COMPACT_ATOMS: atom_id res chain seq x y z
N MET A 1 -3.14 49.77 40.31
CA MET A 1 -2.26 49.25 39.24
C MET A 1 -2.20 47.71 39.22
N TYR A 2 -1.99 47.04 40.36
CA TYR A 2 -1.90 45.57 40.48
C TYR A 2 -3.08 44.75 39.91
N ARG A 3 -4.32 45.19 40.18
CA ARG A 3 -5.55 44.48 39.79
C ARG A 3 -5.74 44.40 38.27
N LYS A 4 -5.28 45.42 37.52
CA LYS A 4 -5.42 45.52 36.06
C LYS A 4 -4.44 44.58 35.35
N ASN A 5 -3.23 44.41 35.90
CA ASN A 5 -2.23 43.47 35.38
C ASN A 5 -2.61 42.01 35.65
N MET A 6 -3.23 41.72 36.80
CA MET A 6 -3.68 40.37 37.15
C MET A 6 -4.85 39.90 36.27
N LEU A 7 -5.81 40.79 35.95
CA LEU A 7 -6.88 40.53 34.97
C LEU A 7 -6.34 40.31 33.56
N ARG A 8 -5.33 41.08 33.15
CA ARG A 8 -4.69 40.93 31.83
C ARG A 8 -3.97 39.59 31.69
N LEU A 9 -3.27 39.15 32.74
CA LEU A 9 -2.63 37.82 32.81
C LEU A 9 -3.65 36.68 32.80
N LYS A 10 -4.79 36.86 33.48
CA LYS A 10 -5.86 35.86 33.52
C LYS A 10 -6.53 35.70 32.15
N ASN A 11 -6.83 36.81 31.48
CA ASN A 11 -7.38 36.80 30.11
C ASN A 11 -6.38 36.23 29.10
N LEU A 12 -5.09 36.55 29.23
CA LEU A 12 -4.06 36.00 28.33
C LEU A 12 -3.90 34.48 28.53
N ARG A 13 -4.02 34.00 29.77
CA ARG A 13 -4.01 32.56 30.07
C ARG A 13 -5.24 31.86 29.51
N GLU A 14 -6.43 32.43 29.67
CA GLU A 14 -7.66 31.88 29.09
C GLU A 14 -7.64 31.91 27.55
N ASP A 15 -7.10 32.95 26.93
CA ASP A 15 -6.92 33.02 25.48
C ASP A 15 -5.91 31.99 24.98
N VAL A 16 -4.76 31.84 25.64
CA VAL A 16 -3.78 30.81 25.29
C VAL A 16 -4.34 29.42 25.52
N GLU A 17 -5.09 29.18 26.59
CA GLU A 17 -5.67 27.89 26.90
C GLU A 17 -6.82 27.54 25.93
N ASN A 18 -7.62 28.52 25.52
CA ASN A 18 -8.66 28.36 24.50
C ASN A 18 -8.08 28.17 23.10
N VAL A 19 -6.98 28.86 22.76
CA VAL A 19 -6.24 28.63 21.52
C VAL A 19 -5.59 27.24 21.55
N VAL A 20 -4.89 26.85 22.62
CA VAL A 20 -4.29 25.51 22.72
C VAL A 20 -5.37 24.41 22.68
N LYS A 21 -6.50 24.57 23.38
CA LYS A 21 -7.63 23.62 23.32
C LYS A 21 -8.27 23.55 21.93
N LYS A 22 -8.46 24.68 21.23
CA LYS A 22 -8.97 24.69 19.84
C LYS A 22 -7.97 24.15 18.81
N THR A 23 -6.67 24.26 19.08
CA THR A 23 -5.63 24.04 18.06
C THR A 23 -4.84 22.74 18.24
N PHE A 24 -4.88 22.07 19.40
CA PHE A 24 -4.08 20.86 19.66
C PHE A 24 -4.87 19.58 19.92
N VAL A 25 -6.03 19.63 20.58
CA VAL A 25 -6.74 18.41 20.99
C VAL A 25 -8.12 18.35 20.32
N ASN A 26 -8.20 17.58 19.25
CA ASN A 26 -9.46 17.17 18.64
C ASN A 26 -9.95 15.90 19.35
N GLU A 27 -11.25 15.57 19.30
CA GLU A 27 -11.81 14.31 19.80
C GLU A 27 -11.10 13.07 19.22
N ARG A 28 -10.41 13.23 18.09
CA ARG A 28 -9.65 12.18 17.40
C ARG A 28 -8.17 12.14 17.72
N THR A 29 -7.65 13.09 18.50
CA THR A 29 -6.25 13.07 18.95
C THR A 29 -5.87 11.75 19.62
N PRO A 30 -6.73 11.09 20.44
CA PRO A 30 -6.43 9.75 20.96
C PRO A 30 -6.27 8.68 19.86
N PHE A 31 -7.15 8.71 18.84
CA PHE A 31 -7.04 7.80 17.70
C PHE A 31 -5.73 8.04 16.94
N TYR A 32 -5.41 9.29 16.59
CA TYR A 32 -4.16 9.63 15.90
C TYR A 32 -2.91 9.27 16.69
N PHE A 33 -2.95 9.43 18.01
CA PHE A 33 -1.86 9.05 18.90
C PHE A 33 -1.63 7.54 18.90
N VAL A 34 -2.68 6.74 19.12
CA VAL A 34 -2.59 5.28 19.10
C VAL A 34 -2.15 4.77 17.73
N SER A 35 -2.72 5.29 16.65
CA SER A 35 -2.32 4.95 15.27
C SER A 35 -0.84 5.22 15.02
N THR A 36 -0.35 6.38 15.46
CA THR A 36 1.05 6.78 15.28
C THR A 36 1.99 5.85 16.04
N ILE A 37 1.70 5.56 17.32
CA ILE A 37 2.52 4.65 18.14
C ILE A 37 2.52 3.24 17.56
N PHE A 38 1.35 2.74 17.18
CA PHE A 38 1.21 1.40 16.60
C PHE A 38 2.02 1.27 15.30
N LEU A 39 1.89 2.24 14.38
CA LEU A 39 2.61 2.22 13.10
C LEU A 39 4.12 2.39 13.31
N PHE A 40 4.53 3.28 14.22
CA PHE A 40 5.95 3.46 14.57
C PHE A 40 6.57 2.19 15.16
N SER A 41 5.86 1.55 16.09
CA SER A 41 6.30 0.28 16.69
C SER A 41 6.41 -0.81 15.62
N SER A 42 5.45 -0.86 14.69
CA SER A 42 5.48 -1.79 13.55
C SER A 42 6.70 -1.56 12.67
N ILE A 43 7.02 -0.30 12.35
CA ILE A 43 8.21 0.08 11.56
C ILE A 43 9.48 -0.38 12.26
N ILE A 44 9.63 -0.10 13.56
CA ILE A 44 10.81 -0.52 14.33
C ILE A 44 10.94 -2.04 14.33
N LEU A 45 9.87 -2.76 14.66
CA LEU A 45 9.89 -4.22 14.73
C LEU A 45 10.18 -4.86 13.37
N SER A 46 9.58 -4.35 12.29
CA SER A 46 9.86 -4.85 10.94
C SER A 46 11.29 -4.54 10.50
N PHE A 47 11.81 -3.36 10.84
CA PHE A 47 13.18 -3.00 10.54
C PHE A 47 14.19 -3.85 11.32
N MET A 48 13.96 -4.07 12.61
CA MET A 48 14.78 -4.98 13.42
C MET A 48 14.75 -6.41 12.86
N SER A 49 13.58 -6.92 12.50
CA SER A 49 13.45 -8.24 11.86
C SER A 49 14.27 -8.34 10.58
N ALA A 50 14.24 -7.30 9.73
CA ALA A 50 15.03 -7.26 8.50
C ALA A 50 16.55 -7.30 8.78
N LEU A 51 17.03 -6.65 9.84
CA LEU A 51 18.45 -6.62 10.19
C LEU A 51 18.95 -7.95 10.79
N TYR A 52 18.16 -8.55 11.67
CA TYR A 52 18.56 -9.70 12.49
C TYR A 52 18.15 -11.07 11.92
N SER A 53 17.32 -11.12 10.87
CA SER A 53 16.98 -12.40 10.24
C SER A 53 18.19 -13.03 9.56
N THR A 54 18.41 -14.31 9.85
CA THR A 54 19.48 -15.14 9.27
C THR A 54 18.98 -16.06 8.15
N GLU A 55 17.67 -16.14 7.93
CA GLU A 55 17.07 -17.05 6.95
C GLU A 55 16.55 -16.31 5.72
N ASN A 56 16.78 -16.92 4.55
CA ASN A 56 16.20 -16.49 3.29
C ASN A 56 14.83 -17.14 3.10
N PHE A 57 13.75 -16.34 3.17
CA PHE A 57 12.40 -16.78 2.84
C PHE A 57 12.12 -16.67 1.33
N SER A 58 10.97 -17.16 0.89
CA SER A 58 10.54 -17.16 -0.52
C SER A 58 10.62 -15.78 -1.20
N ASP A 59 10.48 -14.72 -0.40
CA ASP A 59 10.38 -13.33 -0.83
C ASP A 59 11.72 -12.57 -0.80
N PHE A 60 12.84 -13.31 -0.77
CA PHE A 60 14.22 -12.81 -0.76
C PHE A 60 14.55 -12.10 0.56
N PHE A 61 15.61 -12.53 1.24
CA PHE A 61 16.27 -11.73 2.26
C PHE A 61 17.65 -11.33 1.75
N PRO A 62 18.21 -10.22 2.25
CA PRO A 62 19.55 -9.72 1.95
C PRO A 62 20.62 -10.53 2.71
N ASN A 63 20.52 -11.86 2.66
CA ASN A 63 21.56 -12.74 3.16
C ASN A 63 22.19 -13.47 1.97
N GLU A 64 23.52 -13.56 1.98
CA GLU A 64 24.30 -14.25 0.94
C GLU A 64 23.72 -15.63 0.61
N GLY A 65 23.65 -15.95 -0.68
CA GLY A 65 23.08 -17.22 -1.12
C GLY A 65 23.06 -17.41 -2.63
N LYS A 66 22.49 -18.54 -3.06
CA LYS A 66 22.15 -18.81 -4.47
C LYS A 66 20.64 -18.72 -4.65
N TYR A 67 20.21 -17.93 -5.62
CA TYR A 67 18.81 -17.81 -6.00
C TYR A 67 18.67 -17.96 -7.52
N TYR A 68 18.01 -19.04 -7.96
CA TYR A 68 17.90 -19.41 -9.38
C TYR A 68 19.25 -19.30 -10.11
N ASP A 69 20.27 -19.98 -9.58
CA ASP A 69 21.64 -20.03 -10.12
C ASP A 69 22.40 -18.70 -10.19
N LYS A 70 21.79 -17.59 -9.78
CA LYS A 70 22.48 -16.32 -9.56
C LYS A 70 22.99 -16.25 -8.12
N LYS A 71 24.28 -15.94 -7.98
CA LYS A 71 24.91 -15.71 -6.69
C LYS A 71 24.54 -14.31 -6.21
N ILE A 72 23.90 -14.22 -5.05
CA ILE A 72 23.60 -12.96 -4.38
C ILE A 72 24.72 -12.70 -3.40
N HIS A 73 25.33 -11.53 -3.52
CA HIS A 73 26.44 -11.07 -2.69
C HIS A 73 25.97 -10.11 -1.57
N ASP A 74 24.66 -9.88 -1.47
CA ASP A 74 24.05 -8.96 -0.51
C ASP A 74 24.09 -9.57 0.89
N SER A 75 24.97 -9.08 1.76
CA SER A 75 25.06 -9.47 3.18
C SER A 75 25.29 -8.30 4.13
N ASN A 76 25.56 -7.09 3.60
CA ASN A 76 25.89 -5.94 4.42
C ASN A 76 24.63 -5.27 4.96
N VAL A 77 24.79 -4.52 6.06
CA VAL A 77 23.72 -3.72 6.67
C VAL A 77 23.06 -2.77 5.65
N VAL A 78 23.86 -2.21 4.74
CA VAL A 78 23.36 -1.34 3.65
C VAL A 78 22.41 -2.08 2.72
N ASP A 79 22.73 -3.32 2.35
CA ASP A 79 21.86 -4.14 1.50
C ASP A 79 20.57 -4.49 2.21
N LYS A 80 20.63 -4.73 3.53
CA LYS A 80 19.44 -4.96 4.35
C LYS A 80 18.53 -3.74 4.43
N ILE A 81 19.12 -2.54 4.53
CA ILE A 81 18.39 -1.27 4.49
C ILE A 81 17.75 -1.07 3.10
N CYS A 82 18.51 -1.27 2.03
CA CYS A 82 18.00 -1.18 0.66
C CYS A 82 16.86 -2.16 0.42
N TRP A 83 16.98 -3.40 0.92
CA TRP A 83 15.91 -4.38 0.86
C TRP A 83 14.69 -3.96 1.67
N TYR A 84 14.85 -3.44 2.88
CA TYR A 84 13.71 -3.00 3.70
C TYR A 84 12.92 -1.90 2.99
N PHE A 85 13.60 -0.88 2.48
CA PHE A 85 13.03 0.17 1.62
C PHE A 85 12.77 -0.32 0.19
N SER A 86 12.75 -1.62 -0.05
CA SER A 86 12.23 -2.21 -1.29
C SER A 86 10.83 -2.79 -1.18
N GLN A 87 10.41 -3.11 0.04
CA GLN A 87 9.16 -3.79 0.25
C GLN A 87 8.01 -2.78 0.21
N ILE A 88 7.09 -2.95 -0.73
CA ILE A 88 5.90 -2.08 -0.85
C ILE A 88 5.09 -2.09 0.45
N THR A 89 5.06 -3.23 1.15
CA THR A 89 4.43 -3.37 2.48
C THR A 89 5.04 -2.41 3.51
N HIS A 90 6.37 -2.29 3.57
CA HIS A 90 7.02 -1.37 4.50
C HIS A 90 6.80 0.09 4.11
N HIS A 91 6.85 0.42 2.82
CA HIS A 91 6.55 1.78 2.34
C HIS A 91 5.14 2.21 2.75
N THR A 92 4.15 1.35 2.59
CA THR A 92 2.77 1.67 2.93
C THR A 92 2.59 1.92 4.42
N ILE A 93 3.25 1.14 5.29
CA ILE A 93 3.24 1.39 6.74
C ILE A 93 3.88 2.75 7.05
N ILE A 94 5.00 3.08 6.40
CA ILE A 94 5.69 4.37 6.56
C ILE A 94 4.81 5.53 6.08
N LEU A 95 4.14 5.40 4.93
CA LEU A 95 3.25 6.42 4.39
C LEU A 95 2.04 6.67 5.31
N LEU A 96 1.45 5.60 5.85
CA LEU A 96 0.38 5.71 6.85
C LEU A 96 0.90 6.35 8.14
N PHE A 97 2.10 5.99 8.60
CA PHE A 97 2.72 6.59 9.77
C PHE A 97 2.85 8.10 9.58
N PHE A 98 3.39 8.56 8.44
CA PHE A 98 3.51 9.98 8.15
C PHE A 98 2.15 10.66 8.12
N TYR A 99 1.13 10.05 7.52
CA TYR A 99 -0.21 10.62 7.53
C TYR A 99 -0.74 10.81 8.96
N PHE A 100 -0.73 9.76 9.78
CA PHE A 100 -1.29 9.82 11.14
C PHE A 100 -0.46 10.69 12.08
N PHE A 101 0.85 10.73 11.91
CA PHE A 101 1.73 11.66 12.62
C PHE A 101 1.42 13.11 12.24
N LEU A 102 1.28 13.41 10.95
CA LEU A 102 0.87 14.73 10.49
C LEU A 102 -0.52 15.11 11.00
N ALA A 103 -1.46 14.15 11.04
CA ALA A 103 -2.78 14.36 11.63
C ALA A 103 -2.71 14.63 13.14
N LEU A 104 -1.82 13.95 13.87
CA LEU A 104 -1.59 14.16 15.30
C LEU A 104 -1.07 15.57 15.60
N ILE A 105 -0.23 16.14 14.74
CA ILE A 105 0.27 17.52 14.85
C ILE A 105 -0.65 18.55 14.13
N ASN A 106 -1.89 18.17 13.82
CA ASN A 106 -2.90 18.99 13.14
C ASN A 106 -2.51 19.54 11.76
N ARG A 107 -1.63 18.83 11.04
CA ARG A 107 -1.25 19.08 9.63
C ARG A 107 -1.80 18.00 8.68
N LYS A 108 -3.02 17.53 8.93
CA LYS A 108 -3.63 16.45 8.14
C LYS A 108 -3.80 16.84 6.66
N SER A 109 -3.58 15.89 5.76
CA SER A 109 -3.86 16.04 4.33
C SER A 109 -4.80 14.94 3.85
N GLU A 110 -6.06 15.29 3.59
CA GLU A 110 -7.05 14.32 3.07
C GLU A 110 -6.66 13.80 1.69
N ALA A 111 -6.09 14.65 0.84
CA ALA A 111 -5.60 14.24 -0.47
C ALA A 111 -4.53 13.15 -0.37
N TYR A 112 -3.59 13.30 0.58
CA TYR A 112 -2.55 12.29 0.84
C TYR A 112 -3.15 10.97 1.31
N PHE A 113 -4.10 11.01 2.26
CA PHE A 113 -4.77 9.80 2.74
C PHE A 113 -5.53 9.07 1.64
N LYS A 114 -6.28 9.79 0.79
CA LYS A 114 -7.04 9.19 -0.32
C LYS A 114 -6.14 8.45 -1.31
N MET A 115 -4.87 8.81 -1.42
CA MET A 115 -3.91 8.08 -2.25
C MET A 115 -3.37 6.83 -1.56
N ILE A 116 -3.07 6.91 -0.26
CA ILE A 116 -2.41 5.84 0.50
C ILE A 116 -3.38 4.77 0.97
N ALA A 117 -4.60 5.17 1.34
CA ALA A 117 -5.59 4.26 1.92
C ALA A 117 -5.97 3.11 0.96
N PRO A 118 -6.25 3.34 -0.34
CA PRO A 118 -6.50 2.25 -1.29
C PRO A 118 -5.30 1.32 -1.46
N LEU A 119 -4.08 1.86 -1.47
CA LEU A 119 -2.84 1.09 -1.53
C LEU A 119 -2.69 0.18 -0.28
N ALA A 120 -2.95 0.74 0.90
CA ALA A 120 -2.86 0.01 2.17
C ALA A 120 -3.88 -1.12 2.29
N MET A 121 -5.12 -0.88 1.83
CA MET A 121 -6.13 -1.92 1.73
C MET A 121 -5.71 -3.02 0.76
N THR A 122 -5.20 -2.63 -0.41
CA THR A 122 -4.76 -3.56 -1.45
C THR A 122 -3.69 -4.50 -0.93
N ILE A 123 -2.64 -3.97 -0.31
CA ILE A 123 -1.55 -4.79 0.25
C ILE A 123 -2.05 -5.71 1.35
N SER A 124 -2.91 -5.19 2.24
CA SER A 124 -3.46 -6.00 3.34
C SER A 124 -4.34 -7.14 2.84
N VAL A 125 -5.14 -6.93 1.79
CA VAL A 125 -5.94 -8.02 1.18
C VAL A 125 -5.08 -8.97 0.36
N LEU A 126 -4.09 -8.47 -0.37
CA LEU A 126 -3.13 -9.30 -1.11
C LEU A 126 -2.35 -10.22 -0.16
N TYR A 127 -2.01 -9.76 1.04
CA TYR A 127 -1.41 -10.60 2.07
C TYR A 127 -2.31 -11.81 2.40
N PHE A 128 -3.60 -11.57 2.68
CA PHE A 128 -4.55 -12.66 2.99
C PHE A 128 -4.84 -13.55 1.79
N TYR A 129 -4.75 -13.03 0.57
CA TYR A 129 -5.05 -13.79 -0.64
C TYR A 129 -3.86 -14.63 -1.14
N PHE A 130 -2.63 -14.14 -1.01
CA PHE A 130 -1.43 -14.78 -1.58
C PHE A 130 -0.50 -15.41 -0.56
N LEU A 131 -0.26 -14.73 0.56
CA LEU A 131 0.73 -15.13 1.55
C LEU A 131 0.11 -16.06 2.60
N PHE A 132 -1.05 -15.70 3.13
CA PHE A 132 -1.71 -16.51 4.16
C PHE A 132 -2.03 -17.95 3.71
N PRO A 133 -2.60 -18.23 2.52
CA PRO A 133 -2.97 -19.59 2.14
C PRO A 133 -1.76 -20.52 1.90
N LYS A 134 -0.56 -19.95 1.75
CA LYS A 134 0.69 -20.70 1.62
C LYS A 134 1.34 -21.03 2.96
N GLN A 135 0.87 -20.42 4.04
CA GLN A 135 1.36 -20.71 5.39
C GLN A 135 0.72 -22.00 5.88
N LYS A 136 1.54 -22.94 6.34
CA LYS A 136 1.07 -24.20 6.98
C LYS A 136 0.43 -23.96 8.36
N MET A 137 0.46 -22.72 8.84
CA MET A 137 -0.03 -22.33 10.15
C MET A 137 -1.49 -21.90 10.06
N SER A 138 -2.28 -22.31 11.03
CA SER A 138 -3.64 -21.82 11.17
C SER A 138 -3.66 -20.35 11.63
N LEU A 139 -4.76 -19.63 11.37
CA LEU A 139 -4.87 -18.18 11.57
C LEU A 139 -4.45 -17.71 12.98
N HIS A 140 -4.76 -18.48 14.01
CA HIS A 140 -4.44 -18.16 15.42
C HIS A 140 -2.97 -18.39 15.80
N GLN A 141 -2.21 -19.11 14.96
CA GLN A 141 -0.80 -19.41 15.17
C GLN A 141 0.12 -18.39 14.49
N LEU A 142 -0.45 -17.45 13.74
CA LEU A 142 0.35 -16.45 13.05
C LEU A 142 1.02 -15.49 14.02
N PRO A 143 2.29 -15.13 13.77
CA PRO A 143 2.96 -14.13 14.58
C PRO A 143 2.20 -12.80 14.56
N TYR A 144 2.08 -12.18 15.73
CA TYR A 144 1.38 -10.91 15.94
C TYR A 144 1.79 -9.85 14.89
N TYR A 145 3.09 -9.72 14.60
CA TYR A 145 3.61 -8.71 13.67
C TYR A 145 3.16 -8.89 12.21
N ASN A 146 2.77 -10.10 11.79
CA ASN A 146 2.36 -10.37 10.41
C ASN A 146 0.84 -10.29 10.24
N PHE A 147 0.06 -10.85 11.16
CA PHE A 147 -1.40 -10.89 11.04
C PHE A 147 -2.07 -9.63 11.59
N PHE A 148 -1.72 -9.26 12.82
CA PHE A 148 -2.35 -8.13 13.51
C PHE A 148 -2.08 -6.81 12.79
N SER A 149 -0.91 -6.69 12.16
CA SER A 149 -0.55 -5.45 11.44
C SER A 149 -1.49 -5.15 10.29
N HIS A 150 -1.82 -6.14 9.47
CA HIS A 150 -2.79 -5.97 8.37
C HIS A 150 -4.21 -5.68 8.86
N PHE A 151 -4.66 -6.34 9.94
CA PHE A 151 -5.96 -6.04 10.55
C PHE A 151 -6.04 -4.62 11.10
N MET A 152 -5.00 -4.19 11.81
CA MET A 152 -4.92 -2.82 12.33
C MET A 152 -4.87 -1.80 11.22
N ILE A 153 -4.10 -2.03 10.15
CA ILE A 153 -4.09 -1.13 8.98
C ILE A 153 -5.50 -0.97 8.40
N ILE A 154 -6.24 -2.06 8.23
CA ILE A 154 -7.63 -2.02 7.74
C ILE A 154 -8.49 -1.18 8.69
N PHE A 155 -8.40 -1.42 10.00
CA PHE A 155 -9.14 -0.66 11.01
C PHE A 155 -8.80 0.84 10.97
N LEU A 156 -7.51 1.19 10.89
CA LEU A 156 -7.05 2.57 10.80
C LEU A 156 -7.58 3.27 9.55
N VAL A 157 -7.54 2.58 8.41
CA VAL A 157 -8.04 3.12 7.15
C VAL A 157 -9.54 3.38 7.22
N PHE A 158 -10.35 2.41 7.70
CA PHE A 158 -11.79 2.64 7.83
C PHE A 158 -12.13 3.69 8.88
N GLY A 159 -11.42 3.69 10.01
CA GLY A 159 -11.58 4.66 11.09
C GLY A 159 -11.40 6.10 10.59
N GLU A 160 -10.35 6.37 9.81
CA GLU A 160 -10.17 7.70 9.24
C GLU A 160 -11.10 7.95 8.04
N LEU A 161 -11.35 6.94 7.20
CA LEU A 161 -12.22 7.09 6.04
C LEU A 161 -13.58 7.63 6.44
N ILE A 162 -14.19 7.18 7.56
CA ILE A 162 -15.48 7.67 8.08
C ILE A 162 -15.52 9.20 8.14
N TYR A 163 -14.40 9.86 8.42
CA TYR A 163 -14.36 11.29 8.61
C TYR A 163 -13.92 12.13 7.41
N ILE A 164 -13.56 11.49 6.30
CA ILE A 164 -13.34 12.21 5.04
C ILE A 164 -14.68 12.65 4.48
N ASN A 165 -14.85 13.97 4.30
CA ASN A 165 -16.14 14.55 3.96
C ASN A 165 -16.46 14.47 2.46
N HIS A 166 -15.46 14.56 1.60
CA HIS A 166 -15.64 14.57 0.15
C HIS A 166 -14.62 13.64 -0.49
N TYR A 167 -15.06 12.79 -1.41
CA TYR A 167 -14.20 11.98 -2.26
C TYR A 167 -14.69 12.20 -3.69
N ARG A 168 -13.88 12.88 -4.52
CA ARG A 168 -14.27 13.16 -5.91
C ARG A 168 -13.92 11.96 -6.80
N PHE A 169 -14.66 11.80 -7.89
CA PHE A 169 -14.44 10.67 -8.79
C PHE A 169 -13.03 10.65 -9.39
N GLU A 170 -12.49 11.81 -9.76
CA GLU A 170 -11.13 11.96 -10.31
C GLU A 170 -10.05 11.44 -9.33
N GLU A 171 -10.28 11.62 -8.03
CA GLU A 171 -9.36 11.21 -6.95
C GLU A 171 -9.24 9.68 -6.84
N THR A 172 -10.15 8.92 -7.47
CA THR A 172 -10.08 7.45 -7.48
C THR A 172 -8.84 6.91 -8.21
N THR A 173 -8.25 7.71 -9.10
CA THR A 173 -7.09 7.30 -9.91
C THR A 173 -5.76 7.72 -9.30
N HIS A 174 -5.75 8.57 -8.27
CA HIS A 174 -4.50 9.13 -7.73
C HIS A 174 -3.60 8.06 -7.08
N CYS A 175 -4.17 6.97 -6.56
CA CYS A 175 -3.38 5.88 -5.99
C CYS A 175 -2.48 5.16 -7.00
N PHE A 176 -2.75 5.27 -8.32
CA PHE A 176 -1.92 4.63 -9.36
C PHE A 176 -0.53 5.25 -9.51
N ILE A 177 -0.32 6.48 -9.02
CA ILE A 177 0.99 7.09 -9.03
C ILE A 177 2.01 6.19 -8.31
N PHE A 178 1.61 5.49 -7.24
CA PHE A 178 2.47 4.60 -6.49
C PHE A 178 2.86 3.35 -7.27
N ILE A 179 1.96 2.77 -8.07
CA ILE A 179 2.30 1.62 -8.94
C ILE A 179 3.29 2.06 -10.01
N LEU A 180 3.07 3.23 -10.62
CA LEU A 180 4.00 3.77 -11.61
C LEU A 180 5.39 4.02 -10.99
N THR A 181 5.44 4.64 -9.81
CA THR A 181 6.70 4.85 -9.08
C THR A 181 7.39 3.53 -8.74
N CYS A 182 6.64 2.49 -8.34
CA CYS A 182 7.20 1.16 -8.08
C CYS A 182 7.79 0.52 -9.35
N LEU A 183 7.08 0.59 -10.49
CA LEU A 183 7.58 0.08 -11.76
C LEU A 183 8.83 0.83 -12.23
N CYS A 184 8.87 2.16 -12.07
CA CYS A 184 10.05 2.96 -12.34
C CYS A 184 11.23 2.57 -11.44
N ALA A 185 10.98 2.33 -10.14
CA ALA A 185 12.02 1.87 -9.22
C ALA A 185 12.57 0.49 -9.59
N ILE A 186 11.71 -0.44 -10.01
CA ILE A 186 12.13 -1.76 -10.53
C ILE A 186 13.00 -1.59 -11.78
N PHE A 187 12.59 -0.72 -12.70
CA PHE A 187 13.35 -0.45 -13.93
C PHE A 187 14.74 0.12 -13.62
N ILE A 188 14.82 1.12 -12.74
CA ILE A 188 16.10 1.70 -12.29
C ILE A 188 16.97 0.62 -11.62
N ASN A 189 16.37 -0.21 -10.75
CA ASN A 189 17.09 -1.30 -10.09
C ASN A 189 17.64 -2.32 -11.09
N TYR A 190 16.87 -2.66 -12.12
CA TYR A 190 17.35 -3.49 -13.21
C TYR A 190 18.50 -2.83 -13.97
N SER A 191 18.40 -1.55 -14.31
CA SER A 191 19.46 -0.83 -15.00
C SER A 191 20.78 -0.77 -14.19
N LEU A 192 20.69 -0.70 -12.86
CA LEU A 192 21.85 -0.58 -11.98
C LEU A 192 22.44 -1.93 -11.53
N ARG A 193 21.59 -2.94 -11.30
CA ARG A 193 22.00 -4.22 -10.68
C ARG A 193 21.72 -5.45 -11.55
N GLY A 194 21.05 -5.29 -12.71
CA GLY A 194 20.69 -6.39 -13.60
C GLY A 194 19.59 -7.31 -13.05
N VAL A 195 18.81 -6.83 -12.07
CA VAL A 195 17.80 -7.62 -11.36
C VAL A 195 16.39 -7.07 -11.67
N TRP A 196 15.58 -7.85 -12.39
CA TRP A 196 14.19 -7.53 -12.76
C TRP A 196 13.16 -7.77 -11.64
N SER A 197 13.62 -7.81 -10.39
CA SER A 197 12.78 -8.10 -9.24
C SER A 197 12.92 -7.04 -8.17
N TYR A 198 11.79 -6.71 -7.56
CA TYR A 198 11.70 -5.93 -6.34
C TYR A 198 10.51 -6.51 -5.57
N ASN A 199 10.77 -7.06 -4.39
CA ASN A 199 9.76 -7.80 -3.60
C ASN A 199 9.20 -9.04 -4.37
N LEU A 200 7.91 -9.37 -4.19
CA LEU A 200 7.13 -10.42 -4.85
C LEU A 200 6.99 -10.26 -6.37
N VAL A 201 7.32 -9.08 -6.90
CA VAL A 201 7.12 -8.75 -8.32
C VAL A 201 8.38 -9.08 -9.11
N LYS A 202 8.27 -10.15 -9.91
CA LYS A 202 9.29 -10.64 -10.83
C LYS A 202 8.91 -10.25 -12.27
N LEU A 203 9.39 -9.10 -12.75
CA LEU A 203 9.01 -8.59 -14.08
C LEU A 203 9.63 -9.37 -15.24
N ASP A 204 10.59 -10.26 -14.96
CA ASP A 204 11.13 -11.22 -15.92
C ASP A 204 10.18 -12.41 -16.20
N ARG A 205 9.06 -12.52 -15.46
CA ARG A 205 8.14 -13.66 -15.57
C ARG A 205 6.70 -13.21 -15.72
N LEU A 206 5.92 -13.99 -16.47
CA LEU A 206 4.47 -13.80 -16.62
C LEU A 206 3.74 -13.74 -15.26
N SER A 207 4.20 -14.52 -14.27
CA SER A 207 3.63 -14.55 -12.93
C SER A 207 3.78 -13.21 -12.18
N GLY A 208 4.87 -12.46 -12.39
CA GLY A 208 5.04 -11.13 -11.80
C GLY A 208 4.16 -10.09 -12.46
N TRP A 209 4.03 -10.10 -13.79
CA TRP A 209 3.10 -9.22 -14.50
C TRP A 209 1.63 -9.51 -14.16
N THR A 210 1.29 -10.78 -13.96
CA THR A 210 -0.02 -11.19 -13.44
C THR A 210 -0.28 -10.63 -12.04
N LEU A 211 0.73 -10.63 -11.16
CA LEU A 211 0.62 -10.03 -9.83
C LEU A 211 0.42 -8.51 -9.89
N VAL A 212 1.15 -7.80 -10.75
CA VAL A 212 0.97 -6.35 -10.98
C VAL A 212 -0.44 -6.04 -11.48
N SER A 213 -0.95 -6.84 -12.43
CA SER A 213 -2.32 -6.70 -12.95
C SER A 213 -3.37 -6.88 -11.84
N LYS A 214 -3.28 -7.98 -11.08
CA LYS A 214 -4.20 -8.25 -9.96
C LYS A 214 -4.15 -7.16 -8.90
N THR A 215 -2.95 -6.67 -8.57
CA THR A 215 -2.75 -5.56 -7.63
C THR A 215 -3.43 -4.28 -8.12
N THR A 216 -3.27 -3.94 -9.40
CA THR A 216 -3.90 -2.77 -10.02
C THR A 216 -5.42 -2.85 -9.98
N ILE A 217 -6.00 -4.02 -10.29
CA ILE A 217 -7.47 -4.25 -10.24
C ILE A 217 -8.01 -4.08 -8.81
N ILE A 218 -7.37 -4.71 -7.83
CA ILE A 218 -7.80 -4.65 -6.43
C ILE A 218 -7.69 -3.22 -5.91
N MET A 219 -6.65 -2.48 -6.31
CA MET A 219 -6.51 -1.07 -5.93
C MET A 219 -7.57 -0.18 -6.57
N TYR A 220 -7.93 -0.41 -7.85
CA TYR A 220 -9.09 0.21 -8.49
C TYR A 220 -10.36 -0.03 -7.70
N PHE A 221 -10.58 -1.30 -7.32
CA PHE A 221 -11.75 -1.70 -6.55
C PHE A 221 -11.84 -0.96 -5.21
N PHE A 222 -10.76 -0.91 -4.41
CA PHE A 222 -10.79 -0.21 -3.12
C PHE A 222 -10.96 1.31 -3.25
N SER A 223 -10.27 1.93 -4.21
CA SER A 223 -10.38 3.37 -4.44
C SER A 223 -11.79 3.76 -4.88
N PHE A 224 -12.40 2.96 -5.77
CA PHE A 224 -13.78 3.14 -6.19
C PHE A 224 -14.79 2.83 -5.08
N LEU A 225 -14.55 1.79 -4.27
CA LEU A 225 -15.37 1.47 -3.11
C LEU A 225 -15.41 2.63 -2.12
N PHE A 226 -14.27 3.27 -1.84
CA PHE A 226 -14.21 4.43 -0.96
C PHE A 226 -15.01 5.61 -1.50
N PHE A 227 -14.90 5.87 -2.80
CA PHE A 227 -15.73 6.86 -3.48
C PHE A 227 -17.23 6.53 -3.33
N LEU A 228 -17.63 5.29 -3.62
CA LEU A 228 -19.03 4.86 -3.52
C LEU A 228 -19.57 4.97 -2.11
N CYS A 229 -18.84 4.47 -1.11
CA CYS A 229 -19.24 4.60 0.29
C CYS A 229 -19.51 6.06 0.65
N LYS A 230 -18.65 6.99 0.21
CA LYS A 230 -18.82 8.41 0.48
C LYS A 230 -19.95 9.08 -0.30
N SER A 231 -20.11 8.74 -1.57
CA SER A 231 -21.19 9.26 -2.40
C SER A 231 -22.56 8.76 -1.97
N LEU A 232 -22.68 7.47 -1.62
CA LEU A 232 -23.94 6.83 -1.22
C LEU A 232 -24.38 7.30 0.17
N LEU A 233 -23.46 7.46 1.12
CA LEU A 233 -23.77 7.95 2.47
C LEU A 233 -24.32 9.38 2.49
N LYS A 234 -23.98 10.21 1.50
CA LYS A 234 -24.44 11.61 1.43
C LYS A 234 -25.81 11.82 0.79
N LYS A 235 -26.50 10.77 0.28
CA LYS A 235 -27.72 10.93 -0.55
C LYS A 235 -27.54 11.96 -1.69
N GLU A 236 -26.31 12.22 -2.14
CA GLU A 236 -25.99 13.33 -3.04
C GLU A 236 -26.11 12.96 -4.53
N SER A 237 -26.34 11.69 -4.88
CA SER A 237 -26.27 11.28 -6.28
C SER A 237 -27.62 10.86 -6.85
N ASP A 238 -28.20 11.76 -7.64
CA ASP A 238 -29.06 11.41 -8.75
C ASP A 238 -28.27 10.43 -9.66
N PHE A 239 -28.68 9.15 -9.71
CA PHE A 239 -27.94 8.05 -10.36
C PHE A 239 -27.53 8.39 -11.81
N LYS A 240 -28.35 9.20 -12.49
CA LYS A 240 -28.11 9.69 -13.85
C LYS A 240 -26.87 10.59 -13.96
N ASN A 241 -26.64 11.48 -12.99
CA ASN A 241 -25.46 12.34 -12.95
C ASN A 241 -24.19 11.54 -12.61
N PHE A 242 -24.32 10.50 -11.79
CA PHE A 242 -23.23 9.56 -11.49
C PHE A 242 -22.78 8.81 -12.76
N VAL A 243 -23.71 8.19 -13.50
CA VAL A 243 -23.39 7.49 -14.76
C VAL A 243 -22.77 8.43 -15.80
N LYS A 244 -23.29 9.65 -15.91
CA LYS A 244 -22.72 10.68 -16.80
C LYS A 244 -21.28 11.03 -16.41
N THR A 245 -20.99 11.17 -15.12
CA THR A 245 -19.63 11.48 -14.61
C THR A 245 -18.67 10.32 -14.85
N LEU A 246 -19.13 9.08 -14.66
CA LEU A 246 -18.38 7.86 -14.94
C LEU A 246 -17.92 7.80 -16.42
N LEU A 247 -18.86 8.04 -17.35
CA LEU A 247 -18.59 8.01 -18.79
C LEU A 247 -17.72 9.18 -19.27
N MET A 248 -17.83 10.35 -18.64
CA MET A 248 -17.03 11.53 -18.99
C MET A 248 -15.61 11.49 -18.42
N SER A 249 -15.36 10.68 -17.39
CA SER A 249 -14.02 10.54 -16.81
C SER A 249 -13.10 9.74 -17.72
N ARG A 250 -12.36 10.48 -18.55
CA ARG A 250 -11.40 9.92 -19.50
C ARG A 250 -10.38 9.02 -18.79
N MET A 251 -9.79 9.48 -17.69
CA MET A 251 -8.73 8.76 -16.96
C MET A 251 -9.19 7.43 -16.35
N PHE A 252 -10.43 7.38 -15.84
CA PHE A 252 -10.97 6.15 -15.26
C PHE A 252 -11.25 5.10 -16.34
N VAL A 253 -11.93 5.51 -17.42
CA VAL A 253 -12.29 4.62 -18.53
C VAL A 253 -11.06 4.13 -19.29
N THR A 254 -10.11 5.02 -19.61
CA THR A 254 -8.85 4.63 -20.26
C THR A 254 -8.02 3.71 -19.39
N GLY A 255 -7.96 3.96 -18.08
CA GLY A 255 -7.26 3.10 -17.13
C GLY A 255 -7.88 1.70 -17.04
N MET A 256 -9.21 1.59 -16.92
CA MET A 256 -9.87 0.28 -16.95
C MET A 256 -9.68 -0.45 -18.28
N LEU A 257 -9.82 0.25 -19.42
CA LEU A 257 -9.57 -0.33 -20.74
C LEU A 257 -8.12 -0.81 -20.87
N GLY A 258 -7.17 -0.02 -20.40
CA GLY A 258 -5.75 -0.39 -20.38
C GLY A 258 -5.51 -1.66 -19.56
N VAL A 259 -6.12 -1.77 -18.38
CA VAL A 259 -6.06 -2.99 -17.56
C VAL A 259 -6.71 -4.19 -18.27
N MET A 260 -7.85 -4.01 -18.93
CA MET A 260 -8.51 -5.08 -19.69
C MET A 260 -7.62 -5.58 -20.84
N VAL A 261 -7.09 -4.67 -21.67
CA VAL A 261 -6.18 -5.01 -22.77
C VAL A 261 -4.93 -5.69 -22.25
N PHE A 262 -4.36 -5.21 -21.15
CA PHE A 262 -3.19 -5.83 -20.53
C PHE A 262 -3.49 -7.26 -20.05
N ASN A 263 -4.65 -7.52 -19.44
CA ASN A 263 -5.03 -8.88 -19.05
C ASN A 263 -5.26 -9.81 -20.25
N ILE A 264 -5.82 -9.31 -21.34
CA ILE A 264 -5.95 -10.08 -22.60
C ILE A 264 -4.57 -10.45 -23.12
N PHE A 265 -3.64 -9.50 -23.14
CA PHE A 265 -2.25 -9.75 -23.54
C PHE A 265 -1.59 -10.83 -22.68
N LEU A 266 -1.70 -10.73 -21.34
CA LEU A 266 -1.16 -11.74 -20.43
C LEU A 266 -1.78 -13.14 -20.66
N TYR A 267 -3.07 -13.20 -20.96
CA TYR A 267 -3.75 -14.46 -21.26
C TYR A 267 -3.22 -15.10 -22.57
N MET A 268 -3.03 -14.30 -23.62
CA MET A 268 -2.46 -14.77 -24.89
C MET A 268 -1.02 -15.25 -24.73
N ASP A 269 -0.21 -14.55 -23.95
CA ASP A 269 1.18 -14.94 -23.66
C ASP A 269 1.24 -16.27 -22.88
N ALA A 270 0.35 -16.44 -21.89
CA ALA A 270 0.21 -17.70 -21.15
C ALA A 270 -0.10 -18.90 -22.06
N GLN A 271 -1.02 -18.72 -23.01
CA GLN A 271 -1.37 -19.78 -23.97
C GLN A 271 -0.20 -20.11 -24.91
N THR A 272 0.57 -19.11 -25.32
CA THR A 272 1.75 -19.29 -26.18
C THR A 272 2.82 -20.11 -25.48
N ILE A 273 3.12 -19.80 -24.22
CA ILE A 273 4.08 -20.55 -23.40
C ILE A 273 3.62 -22.01 -23.23
N THR A 274 2.35 -22.21 -22.85
CA THR A 274 1.79 -23.56 -22.66
C THR A 274 1.84 -24.40 -23.93
N LYS A 275 1.57 -23.79 -25.09
CA LYS A 275 1.63 -24.44 -26.40
C LYS A 275 3.06 -24.83 -26.79
N ASN A 276 4.04 -23.97 -26.49
CA ASN A 276 5.45 -24.25 -26.76
C ASN A 276 5.99 -25.39 -25.87
N ASP A 277 5.62 -25.42 -24.59
CA ASP A 277 5.98 -26.52 -23.68
C ASP A 277 5.41 -27.86 -24.16
N ILE A 278 4.12 -27.89 -24.55
CA ILE A 278 3.48 -29.09 -25.10
C ILE A 278 4.18 -29.57 -26.37
N ASN A 279 4.50 -28.65 -27.29
CA ASN A 279 5.19 -28.99 -28.54
C ASN A 279 6.61 -29.53 -28.30
N MET A 280 7.33 -28.99 -27.32
CA MET A 280 8.66 -29.46 -26.95
C MET A 280 8.61 -30.85 -26.30
N TYR A 281 7.63 -31.11 -25.43
CA TYR A 281 7.39 -32.44 -24.87
C TYR A 281 7.02 -33.47 -25.96
N LEU A 282 6.16 -33.11 -26.90
CA LEU A 282 5.82 -33.95 -28.05
C LEU A 282 7.02 -34.21 -28.96
N HIS A 283 7.86 -33.20 -29.19
CA HIS A 283 9.05 -33.35 -30.03
C HIS A 283 10.07 -34.32 -29.42
N ASN A 284 10.29 -34.24 -28.10
CA ASN A 284 11.18 -35.16 -27.39
C ASN A 284 10.59 -36.58 -27.34
N TYR A 285 9.28 -36.72 -27.16
CA TYR A 285 8.60 -38.02 -27.13
C TYR A 285 8.55 -38.71 -28.51
N LEU A 286 8.67 -37.96 -29.60
CA LEU A 286 8.72 -38.48 -30.98
C LEU A 286 10.15 -38.77 -31.45
N GLN A 287 11.17 -38.45 -30.65
CA GLN A 287 12.59 -38.73 -30.93
C GLN A 287 13.13 -39.96 -30.18
N ASP A 288 12.38 -40.49 -29.21
CA ASP A 288 12.58 -41.79 -28.57
C ASP A 288 11.77 -42.90 -29.28
#